data_AF-A0A345RIX7-F1
#
_entry.id   AF-A0A345RIX7-F1
#
_cell.length_a   1.000
_cell.length_b   1.000
_cell.length_c   1.000
_cell.angle_alpha   90.00
_cell.angle_beta   90.00
_cell.angle_gamma   90.00
#
_symmetry.space_group_name_H-M   'P 1'
#
loop_
_entity.id
_entity.type
_entity.pdbx_description
1 polymer ?
#
loop_
_entity_poly.entity_id
_entity_poly.type
_entity_poly.pdbx_seq_one_letter_code
_entity_poly.pdbx_strand_id
1 'polypeptide(L)'
;MNINRLFDISQAGSSARFAKVATLLVQAGIMERRLVIRSPLGPEILQVDSWYDCPSFVFDPLRGVEMEVSDDDLETMYSVAKDELH
;
A
#
# COMPACT_ATOMS: atom_id res chain seq x y z
N MET A 1 -18.86 -28.68 -8.06
CA MET A 1 -18.47 -27.46 -7.32
C MET A 1 -17.01 -27.17 -7.67
N ASN A 2 -16.71 -26.01 -8.27
CA ASN A 2 -15.38 -25.72 -8.81
C ASN A 2 -14.42 -25.35 -7.67
N ILE A 3 -13.33 -26.10 -7.50
CA ILE A 3 -12.33 -25.94 -6.43
C ILE A 3 -11.73 -24.53 -6.44
N ASN A 4 -11.52 -23.94 -7.62
CA ASN A 4 -11.01 -22.58 -7.77
C ASN A 4 -11.92 -21.56 -7.09
N ARG A 5 -13.24 -21.70 -7.28
CA ARG A 5 -14.24 -20.80 -6.68
C ARG A 5 -14.28 -20.90 -5.15
N LEU A 6 -14.06 -22.09 -4.58
CA LEU A 6 -13.97 -22.27 -3.13
C LEU A 6 -12.70 -21.66 -2.54
N PHE A 7 -11.58 -21.77 -3.25
CA PHE A 7 -10.32 -21.12 -2.88
C PHE A 7 -10.45 -19.59 -2.91
N ASP A 8 -11.04 -19.03 -3.98
CA ASP A 8 -11.28 -17.59 -4.10
C ASP A 8 -12.17 -17.04 -2.98
N ILE A 9 -13.22 -17.79 -2.60
CA ILE A 9 -14.11 -17.43 -1.48
C ILE A 9 -13.35 -17.47 -0.14
N SER A 10 -12.54 -18.51 0.07
CA SER A 10 -11.72 -18.64 1.28
C SER A 10 -10.72 -17.49 1.43
N GLN A 11 -10.06 -17.12 0.33
CA GLN A 11 -9.14 -15.99 0.27
C GLN A 11 -9.87 -14.66 0.50
N ALA A 12 -11.02 -14.44 -0.12
CA ALA A 12 -11.83 -13.24 0.08
C ALA A 12 -12.23 -13.06 1.56
N GLY A 13 -12.59 -14.15 2.25
CA GLY A 13 -12.87 -14.12 3.68
C GLY A 13 -11.64 -13.86 4.56
N SER A 14 -10.45 -14.26 4.11
CA SER A 14 -9.17 -13.95 4.78
C SER A 14 -8.79 -12.48 4.59
N SER A 15 -8.83 -11.98 3.36
CA SER A 15 -8.52 -10.59 3.01
C SER A 15 -9.46 -9.60 3.69
N ALA A 16 -10.76 -9.90 3.75
CA ALA A 16 -11.72 -9.04 4.44
C ALA A 16 -11.45 -8.96 5.96
N ARG A 17 -11.05 -10.07 6.58
CA ARG A 17 -10.65 -10.09 8.00
C ARG A 17 -9.36 -9.30 8.22
N PHE A 18 -8.38 -9.47 7.34
CA PHE A 18 -7.14 -8.71 7.39
C PHE A 18 -7.39 -7.21 7.25
N ALA A 19 -8.16 -6.78 6.25
CA ALA A 19 -8.51 -5.38 6.04
C ALA A 19 -9.20 -4.77 7.27
N LYS A 20 -10.11 -5.54 7.90
CA LYS A 20 -10.78 -5.11 9.14
C LYS A 20 -9.80 -4.93 10.30
N VAL A 21 -8.89 -5.88 10.50
CA VAL A 21 -7.87 -5.79 11.57
C VAL A 21 -6.92 -4.62 11.31
N ALA A 22 -6.39 -4.48 10.10
CA ALA A 22 -5.51 -3.37 9.72
C ALA A 22 -6.19 -2.01 9.95
N THR A 23 -7.47 -1.90 9.57
CA THR A 23 -8.26 -0.68 9.80
C THR A 23 -8.37 -0.34 11.29
N LEU A 24 -8.64 -1.33 12.16
CA LEU A 24 -8.71 -1.11 13.61
C LEU A 24 -7.37 -0.66 14.20
N LEU A 25 -6.26 -1.24 13.73
CA LEU A 25 -4.92 -0.87 14.21
C LEU A 25 -4.51 0.54 13.78
N VAL A 26 -4.89 0.94 12.56
CA VAL A 26 -4.70 2.31 12.07
C VAL A 26 -5.56 3.31 12.85
N GLN A 27 -6.84 2.99 13.07
CA GLN A 27 -7.74 3.84 13.86
C GLN A 27 -7.30 3.99 15.33
N ALA A 28 -6.67 2.95 15.89
CA ALA A 28 -6.12 2.98 17.24
C ALA A 28 -4.77 3.72 17.34
N GLY A 29 -4.20 4.19 16.23
CA GLY A 29 -2.89 4.84 16.19
C GLY A 29 -1.71 3.89 16.45
N ILE A 30 -1.93 2.57 16.41
CA ILE A 30 -0.87 1.57 16.62
C ILE A 30 -0.06 1.37 15.32
N MET A 31 -0.72 1.52 14.18
CA MET A 31 -0.12 1.44 12.86
C MET A 31 -0.41 2.69 12.05
N GLU A 32 0.48 3.01 11.14
CA GLU A 32 0.26 3.99 10.09
C GLU A 32 0.08 3.26 8.76
N ARG A 33 -0.84 3.75 7.94
CA ARG A 33 -1.02 3.32 6.55
C ARG A 33 -0.43 4.40 5.66
N ARG A 34 0.44 4.02 4.73
CA ARG A 34 0.95 4.90 3.67
C ARG A 34 0.81 4.24 2.31
N LEU A 35 0.67 5.05 1.29
CA LEU A 35 0.81 4.62 -0.10
C LEU A 35 2.25 4.87 -0.53
N VAL A 36 2.81 3.90 -1.23
CA VAL A 36 4.19 3.94 -1.69
C VAL A 36 4.17 3.80 -3.20
N ILE A 37 4.77 4.77 -3.88
CA ILE A 37 5.04 4.72 -5.31
C ILE A 37 6.37 4.02 -5.48
N ARG A 38 6.39 2.90 -6.20
CA ARG A 38 7.61 2.15 -6.48
C ARG A 38 8.08 2.37 -7.91
N SER A 39 9.39 2.33 -8.08
CA SER A 39 10.01 2.16 -9.39
C SER A 39 9.63 0.80 -9.95
N PRO A 40 9.44 0.67 -11.27
CA PRO A 40 9.36 -0.63 -11.94
C PRO A 40 10.59 -1.51 -11.71
N LEU A 41 11.71 -0.94 -11.24
CA LEU A 41 12.92 -1.68 -10.85
C LEU A 41 12.88 -2.18 -9.39
N GLY A 42 11.80 -1.91 -8.64
CA GLY A 42 11.54 -2.41 -7.30
C GLY A 42 11.62 -1.41 -6.14
N PRO A 43 12.56 -0.45 -6.09
CA PRO A 43 12.69 0.40 -4.91
C PRO A 43 11.57 1.43 -4.82
N GLU A 44 11.34 1.88 -3.60
CA GLU A 44 10.45 3.00 -3.31
C GLU A 44 11.01 4.30 -3.89
N ILE A 45 10.13 5.07 -4.53
CA ILE A 45 10.41 6.41 -5.02
C ILE A 45 9.87 7.45 -4.02
N LEU A 46 8.61 7.31 -3.63
CA LEU A 46 7.91 8.31 -2.82
C LEU A 46 6.83 7.66 -1.94
N GLN A 47 6.65 8.17 -0.73
CA GLN A 47 5.51 7.85 0.13
C GLN A 47 4.51 9.00 0.14
N VAL A 48 3.22 8.68 0.08
CA VAL A 48 2.11 9.62 0.22
C VAL A 48 1.07 9.06 1.19
N ASP A 49 0.37 9.94 1.90
CA ASP A 49 -0.58 9.54 2.94
C ASP A 49 -1.90 9.04 2.34
N SER A 50 -2.31 9.61 1.20
CA SER A 50 -3.55 9.25 0.54
C SER A 50 -3.42 9.23 -0.99
N TRP A 51 -4.36 8.57 -1.65
CA TRP A 51 -4.42 8.53 -3.11
C TRP A 51 -4.68 9.93 -3.69
N TYR A 52 -5.35 10.81 -2.95
CA TYR A 52 -5.58 12.20 -3.36
C TYR A 52 -4.29 13.03 -3.38
N ASP A 53 -3.29 12.63 -2.60
CA ASP A 53 -1.98 13.28 -2.54
C ASP A 53 -1.00 12.66 -3.54
N CYS A 54 -1.44 11.68 -4.32
CA CYS A 54 -0.59 11.01 -5.31
C CYS A 54 -0.33 11.95 -6.50
N PRO A 55 0.93 12.31 -6.79
CA PRO A 55 1.24 13.09 -7.97
C PRO A 55 1.01 12.27 -9.23
N SER A 56 0.64 12.94 -10.33
CA SER A 56 0.51 12.28 -11.64
C SER A 56 1.86 11.87 -12.23
N PHE A 57 2.95 12.50 -11.81
CA PHE A 57 4.31 12.21 -12.28
C PHE A 57 5.30 12.20 -11.12
N VAL A 58 6.26 11.28 -11.15
CA VAL A 58 7.40 11.22 -10.22
C VAL A 58 8.70 10.99 -10.97
N PHE A 59 9.80 11.48 -10.40
CA PHE A 59 11.14 11.20 -10.93
C PHE A 59 11.66 9.88 -10.34
N ASP A 60 11.98 8.91 -11.20
CA ASP A 60 12.64 7.68 -10.80
C ASP A 60 14.17 7.89 -10.80
N PRO A 61 14.82 7.95 -9.62
CA PRO A 61 16.25 8.23 -9.52
C PRO A 61 17.13 7.11 -10.08
N LEU A 62 16.64 5.86 -10.18
CA LEU A 62 17.41 4.76 -10.76
C LEU A 62 17.40 4.78 -12.28
N ARG A 63 16.26 5.14 -12.86
CA ARG A 63 16.12 5.24 -14.32
C ARG A 63 16.58 6.59 -14.84
N GLY A 64 16.63 7.61 -13.98
CA GLY A 64 16.98 8.97 -14.35
C GLY A 64 15.94 9.63 -15.24
N VAL A 65 14.66 9.24 -15.11
CA VAL A 65 13.56 9.71 -15.95
C VAL A 65 12.33 10.05 -15.11
N GLU A 66 11.50 10.95 -15.61
CA GLU A 66 10.15 11.19 -15.09
C GLU A 66 9.21 10.10 -15.60
N MET A 67 8.37 9.57 -14.70
CA MET A 67 7.37 8.56 -15.02
C MET A 67 5.98 9.03 -14.58
N GLU A 68 4.97 8.71 -15.38
CA GLU A 68 3.57 8.82 -15.00
C GLU A 68 3.26 7.76 -13.94
N VAL A 69 2.53 8.15 -12.89
CA VAL A 69 2.12 7.23 -11.83
C VAL A 69 0.79 6.59 -12.22
N SER A 70 0.77 5.27 -12.26
CA SER A 70 -0.44 4.48 -12.43
C SER A 70 -0.82 3.74 -11.15
N ASP A 71 -2.04 3.20 -11.10
CA ASP A 71 -2.49 2.39 -9.95
C ASP A 71 -1.63 1.13 -9.74
N ASP A 72 -1.01 0.61 -10.80
CA ASP A 72 -0.11 -0.56 -10.72
C ASP A 72 1.23 -0.23 -10.03
N ASP A 73 1.61 1.04 -9.96
CA ASP A 73 2.84 1.51 -9.30
C ASP A 73 2.64 1.79 -7.80
N LEU A 74 1.39 1.73 -7.33
CA LEU A 74 1.00 2.04 -5.96
C LEU A 74 0.90 0.78 -5.08
N GLU A 75 1.64 0.78 -3.98
CA GLU A 75 1.55 -0.24 -2.95
C GLU A 75 1.05 0.36 -1.63
N THR A 76 0.10 -0.31 -0.96
CA THR A 76 -0.27 0.06 0.41
C THR A 76 0.70 -0.59 1.39
N MET A 77 1.44 0.22 2.14
CA MET A 77 2.28 -0.24 3.23
C MET A 77 1.67 0.10 4.59
N TYR A 78 1.91 -0.79 5.55
CA TYR A 78 1.59 -0.56 6.95
C TYR A 78 2.87 -0.64 7.78
N SER A 79 3.10 0.36 8.62
CA SER A 79 4.22 0.37 9.58
C SER A 79 3.71 0.57 11.00
N VAL A 80 4.49 0.15 11.99
CA VAL A 80 4.20 0.50 13.40
C VAL A 80 4.35 2.02 13.53
N ALA A 81 3.35 2.68 14.11
CA ALA A 81 3.43 4.11 14.38
C ALA A 81 4.62 4.35 15.31
N LYS A 82 5.48 5.33 14.98
CA LYS A 82 6.58 5.69 15.88
C LYS A 82 5.98 6.35 17.10
N ASP A 83 6.39 5.91 18.28
CA ASP A 83 6.06 6.60 19.52
C ASP A 83 6.80 7.93 19.51
N GLU A 84 6.11 9.05 19.30
CA GLU A 84 6.72 10.39 19.33
C GLU A 84 7.18 10.81 20.75
N LEU A 85 7.02 9.94 21.73
CA LEU A 85 7.60 10.06 23.07
C LEU A 85 8.80 9.12 23.21
N HIS A 86 9.99 9.48 22.69
CA HIS A 86 11.32 9.13 23.23
C HIS A 86 12.42 9.97 22.56
#